data_AF-A0A747VA91-F1
#
_entry.id   AF-A0A747VA91-F1
#
_cell.length_a   1.000
_cell.length_b   1.000
_cell.length_c   1.000
_cell.angle_alpha   90.00
_cell.angle_beta   90.00
_cell.angle_gamma   90.00
#
_symmetry.space_group_name_H-M   'P 1'
#
loop_
_entity.id
_entity.type
_entity.pdbx_description
1 polymer ?
#
loop_
_entity_poly.entity_id
_entity_poly.type
_entity_poly.pdbx_seq_one_letter_code
_entity_poly.pdbx_strand_id
1 'polypeptide(L)'
;MTANSILEYILVFFGWMLNNAMWNILSSTGLYLLPLAFKGMGIWLKVREEGFDEGNKGMLSLPRLENSIYVSFLVICFCCTPMFPVDISTMKYDSSRDKQCNIQVASPQDSGYNAVLTDFQGKTANVPVWWYLVHRLSKGVTQAMIASIPCGGKIRQMRFEVQHSQIKDPILTQELQDFANSCYSRAYYKLKSTNQSLSDKTINSVGWIGSDYFLNTAGYYDTYTSQKPRQAWPYNATRDAGYANTGGGGYPTCRQWWSDGKKGLKDRVLASLPSRVKREMQQQNMASWEELALRWLVSPRNLSLSGGGETYTIGSSDNASGLLGNVTRLTSSIGLGMKQFEATPGFDALKQALPIVQALLEMMVIIVIPVLLVFSAYEP
;
A
#
# COMPACT_ATOMS: atom_id res chain seq x y z
N MET A 1 4.65 4.87 26.73
CA MET A 1 4.77 3.95 25.58
C MET A 1 4.97 4.77 24.30
N THR A 2 5.46 4.17 23.22
CA THR A 2 5.68 4.83 21.93
C THR A 2 4.91 4.12 20.83
N ALA A 3 4.41 4.84 19.85
CA ALA A 3 3.71 4.27 18.70
C ALA A 3 4.29 4.80 17.38
N ASN A 4 4.37 3.91 16.38
CA ASN A 4 4.95 4.21 15.08
C ASN A 4 3.87 4.66 14.05
N SER A 5 2.60 4.35 14.32
CA SER A 5 1.47 4.81 13.52
C SER A 5 0.37 5.45 14.37
N ILE A 6 -0.43 6.34 13.76
CA ILE A 6 -1.56 7.01 14.44
C ILE A 6 -2.62 5.97 14.88
N LEU A 7 -2.87 4.95 14.06
CA LEU A 7 -3.86 3.92 14.39
C LEU A 7 -3.38 3.06 15.58
N GLU A 8 -2.12 2.66 15.59
CA GLU A 8 -1.49 1.95 16.71
C GLU A 8 -1.55 2.77 18.01
N TYR A 9 -1.25 4.07 17.93
CA TYR A 9 -1.34 4.97 19.07
C TYR A 9 -2.72 4.93 19.74
N ILE A 10 -3.79 4.94 18.94
CA ILE A 10 -5.18 4.90 19.43
C ILE A 10 -5.56 3.50 19.92
N LEU A 11 -5.29 2.47 19.10
CA LEU A 11 -5.75 1.09 19.38
C LEU A 11 -5.01 0.43 20.54
N VAL A 12 -3.72 0.72 20.73
CA VAL A 12 -2.97 0.20 21.88
C VAL A 12 -3.52 0.78 23.18
N PHE A 13 -3.81 2.09 23.22
CA PHE A 13 -4.42 2.72 24.38
C PHE A 13 -5.81 2.13 24.69
N PHE A 14 -6.65 2.00 23.66
CA PHE A 14 -7.97 1.38 23.79
C PHE A 14 -7.88 -0.09 24.25
N GLY A 15 -6.92 -0.86 23.74
CA GLY A 15 -6.66 -2.23 24.14
C GLY A 15 -6.34 -2.35 25.64
N TRP A 16 -5.51 -1.44 26.17
CA TRP A 16 -5.22 -1.41 27.61
C TRP A 16 -6.45 -1.04 28.45
N MET A 17 -7.27 -0.08 28.01
CA MET A 17 -8.51 0.27 28.70
C MET A 17 -9.46 -0.95 28.82
N LEU A 18 -9.60 -1.73 27.75
CA LEU A 18 -10.38 -2.97 27.76
C LEU A 18 -9.72 -4.07 28.61
N ASN A 19 -8.38 -4.18 28.58
CA ASN A 19 -7.63 -5.08 29.45
C ASN A 19 -7.89 -4.77 30.94
N ASN A 20 -7.87 -3.49 31.33
CA ASN A 20 -8.21 -3.07 32.69
C ASN A 20 -9.63 -3.48 33.08
N ALA A 21 -10.61 -3.30 32.19
CA ALA A 21 -11.98 -3.74 32.43
C ALA A 21 -12.05 -5.28 32.61
N MET A 22 -11.36 -6.04 31.77
CA MET A 22 -11.29 -7.50 31.87
C MET A 22 -10.64 -7.96 33.19
N TRP A 23 -9.52 -7.34 33.58
CA TRP A 23 -8.85 -7.65 34.84
C TRP A 23 -9.72 -7.30 36.05
N ASN A 24 -10.46 -6.19 36.00
CA ASN A 24 -11.41 -5.83 37.06
C ASN A 24 -12.52 -6.88 37.22
N ILE A 25 -13.02 -7.44 36.11
CA ILE A 25 -14.00 -8.52 36.15
C ILE A 25 -13.38 -9.78 36.78
N LEU A 26 -12.19 -10.20 36.34
CA LEU A 26 -11.48 -11.37 36.87
C LEU A 26 -11.14 -11.26 38.36
N SER A 27 -10.73 -10.07 38.80
CA SER A 27 -10.43 -9.80 40.21
C SER A 27 -11.68 -9.73 41.07
N SER A 28 -12.76 -9.09 40.60
CA SER A 28 -14.04 -9.01 41.33
C SER A 28 -14.72 -10.37 41.51
N THR A 29 -14.56 -11.27 40.55
CA THR A 29 -15.15 -12.62 40.58
C THR A 29 -14.26 -13.64 41.30
N GLY A 30 -13.01 -13.28 41.60
CA GLY A 30 -12.02 -14.20 42.16
C GLY A 30 -11.54 -15.28 41.17
N LEU A 31 -11.93 -15.22 39.90
CA LEU A 31 -11.55 -16.20 38.87
C LEU A 31 -10.04 -16.27 38.66
N TYR A 32 -9.31 -15.20 38.95
CA TYR A 32 -7.85 -15.21 38.88
C TYR A 32 -7.20 -16.17 39.90
N LEU A 33 -7.88 -16.57 40.98
CA LEU A 33 -7.35 -17.53 41.96
C LEU A 33 -7.61 -18.99 41.58
N LEU A 34 -8.52 -19.23 40.64
CA LEU A 34 -8.97 -20.55 40.24
C LEU A 34 -7.81 -21.46 39.76
N PRO A 35 -6.84 -20.98 38.95
CA PRO A 35 -5.71 -21.82 38.55
C PRO A 35 -4.79 -22.21 39.70
N LEU A 36 -4.64 -21.34 40.71
CA LEU A 36 -3.87 -21.65 41.93
C LEU A 36 -4.53 -22.79 42.71
N ALA A 37 -5.86 -22.80 42.81
CA ALA A 37 -6.61 -23.85 43.48
C ALA A 37 -6.43 -25.20 42.77
N PHE A 38 -6.56 -25.23 41.44
CA PHE A 38 -6.34 -26.45 40.66
C PHE A 38 -4.90 -26.95 40.76
N LYS A 39 -3.92 -26.04 40.71
CA LYS A 39 -2.50 -26.41 40.83
C LYS A 39 -2.18 -26.96 42.22
N GLY A 40 -2.70 -26.35 43.27
CA GLY A 40 -2.59 -26.86 44.64
C GLY A 40 -3.20 -28.26 44.78
N MET A 41 -4.38 -28.48 44.22
CA MET A 41 -5.02 -29.80 44.19
C MET A 41 -4.23 -30.83 43.38
N GLY A 42 -3.67 -30.44 42.23
CA GLY A 42 -2.84 -31.29 41.39
C GLY A 42 -1.55 -31.73 42.09
N ILE A 43 -0.86 -30.82 42.79
CA ILE A 43 0.31 -31.15 43.61
C ILE A 43 -0.08 -32.11 44.74
N TRP A 44 -1.21 -31.84 45.39
CA TRP A 44 -1.70 -32.68 46.48
C TRP A 44 -2.03 -34.12 46.02
N LEU A 45 -2.69 -34.28 44.87
CA LEU A 45 -2.97 -35.60 44.28
C LEU A 45 -1.68 -36.32 43.88
N LYS A 46 -0.76 -35.62 43.22
CA LYS A 46 0.51 -36.19 42.76
C LYS A 46 1.35 -36.75 43.91
N VAL A 47 1.43 -36.03 45.03
CA VAL A 47 2.15 -36.49 46.23
C VAL A 47 1.46 -37.69 46.89
N ARG A 48 0.13 -37.83 46.75
CA ARG A 48 -0.56 -39.02 47.24
C ARG A 48 -0.25 -40.26 46.41
N GLU A 49 -0.13 -40.11 45.10
CA GLU A 49 0.20 -41.19 44.15
C GLU A 49 1.66 -41.68 44.25
N GLU A 50 2.56 -40.85 44.76
CA GLU A 50 3.97 -41.21 44.95
C GLU A 50 4.15 -42.38 45.96
N GLY A 51 5.07 -43.30 45.64
CA GLY A 51 5.35 -44.50 46.43
C GLY A 51 6.05 -44.23 47.76
N PHE A 52 6.17 -45.25 48.61
CA PHE A 52 6.83 -45.14 49.92
C PHE A 52 8.34 -44.81 49.85
N ASP A 53 8.96 -44.95 48.68
CA ASP A 53 10.39 -44.72 48.43
C ASP A 53 10.78 -43.23 48.42
N GLU A 54 9.81 -42.32 48.27
CA GLU A 54 10.02 -40.85 48.23
C GLU A 54 10.09 -40.20 49.63
N GLY A 55 9.95 -40.99 50.70
CA GLY A 55 10.03 -40.51 52.09
C GLY A 55 8.75 -39.83 52.61
N ASN A 56 8.90 -38.86 53.51
CA ASN A 56 7.75 -38.20 54.15
C ASN A 56 6.99 -37.29 53.17
N LYS A 57 5.83 -37.78 52.71
CA LYS A 57 4.91 -37.10 51.79
C LYS A 57 4.53 -35.68 52.22
N GLY A 58 4.40 -35.41 53.53
CA GLY A 58 4.08 -34.07 54.04
C GLY A 58 5.24 -33.09 53.90
N MET A 59 6.48 -33.57 54.06
CA MET A 59 7.67 -32.74 53.94
C MET A 59 8.04 -32.46 52.49
N LEU A 60 7.61 -33.32 51.55
CA LEU A 60 7.82 -33.17 50.11
C LEU A 60 6.77 -32.26 49.43
N SER A 61 5.52 -32.28 49.91
CA SER A 61 4.45 -31.46 49.32
C SER A 61 4.61 -29.97 49.61
N LEU A 62 5.13 -29.63 50.80
CA LEU A 62 5.28 -28.26 51.28
C LEU A 62 6.20 -27.40 50.36
N PRO A 63 7.45 -27.80 50.05
CA PRO A 63 8.31 -27.02 49.16
C PRO A 63 7.79 -26.95 47.72
N ARG A 64 7.09 -27.99 47.23
CA ARG A 64 6.48 -27.99 45.89
C ARG A 64 5.33 -26.98 45.80
N LEU A 65 4.49 -26.93 46.84
CA LEU A 65 3.39 -25.99 46.95
C LEU A 65 3.90 -24.55 47.14
N GLU A 66 4.90 -24.34 48.00
CA GLU A 66 5.55 -23.04 48.21
C GLU A 66 6.13 -22.48 46.91
N ASN A 67 6.94 -23.26 46.20
CA ASN A 67 7.52 -22.82 44.94
C ASN A 67 6.43 -22.47 43.91
N SER A 68 5.40 -23.31 43.81
CA SER A 68 4.26 -23.06 42.92
C SER A 68 3.54 -21.75 43.25
N ILE A 69 3.28 -21.48 44.54
CA ILE A 69 2.60 -20.26 44.98
C ILE A 69 3.49 -19.03 44.78
N TYR A 70 4.78 -19.10 45.13
CA TYR A 70 5.70 -17.97 44.98
C TYR A 70 5.89 -17.56 43.53
N VAL A 71 6.11 -18.52 42.62
CA VAL A 71 6.24 -18.23 41.19
C VAL A 71 4.94 -17.60 40.65
N SER A 72 3.80 -18.19 40.99
CA SER A 72 2.50 -17.69 40.52
C SER A 72 2.18 -16.30 41.08
N PHE A 73 2.54 -16.02 42.34
CA PHE A 73 2.37 -14.71 42.95
C PHE A 73 3.22 -13.65 42.23
N LEU A 74 4.48 -13.95 41.90
CA LEU A 74 5.32 -13.06 41.11
C LEU A 74 4.72 -12.78 39.73
N VAL A 75 4.22 -13.80 39.04
CA VAL A 75 3.55 -13.64 37.74
C VAL A 75 2.32 -12.74 37.87
N ILE A 76 1.48 -12.95 38.88
CA ILE A 76 0.29 -12.11 39.10
C ILE A 76 0.70 -10.65 39.34
N CYS A 77 1.67 -10.39 40.22
CA CYS A 77 2.11 -9.03 40.54
C CYS A 77 2.80 -8.31 39.36
N PHE A 78 3.63 -9.01 38.58
CA PHE A 78 4.37 -8.38 37.49
C PHE A 78 3.61 -8.33 36.15
N CYS A 79 2.84 -9.37 35.85
CA CYS A 79 2.22 -9.56 34.53
C CYS A 79 0.72 -9.25 34.51
N CYS A 80 0.01 -9.42 35.64
CA CYS A 80 -1.45 -9.29 35.66
C CYS A 80 -1.92 -7.99 36.32
N THR A 81 -1.34 -7.60 37.46
CA THR A 81 -1.84 -6.42 38.19
C THR A 81 -1.45 -5.12 37.48
N PRO A 82 -2.44 -4.31 37.06
CA PRO A 82 -2.16 -3.07 36.35
C PRO A 82 -1.76 -1.97 37.34
N MET A 83 -0.47 -1.63 37.37
CA MET A 83 0.09 -0.69 38.36
C MET A 83 0.45 0.68 37.79
N PHE A 84 0.87 0.76 36.52
CA PHE A 84 1.40 2.00 35.94
C PHE A 84 0.34 2.74 35.13
N PRO A 85 -0.09 3.95 35.54
CA PRO A 85 -1.01 4.75 34.74
C PRO A 85 -0.31 5.23 33.47
N VAL A 86 -1.00 5.04 32.35
CA VAL A 86 -0.61 5.52 31.02
C VAL A 86 -1.78 6.31 30.47
N ASP A 87 -1.51 7.57 30.17
CA ASP A 87 -2.47 8.45 29.51
C ASP A 87 -2.12 8.58 28.04
N ILE A 88 -3.12 8.83 27.21
CA ILE A 88 -2.91 9.05 25.78
C ILE A 88 -1.94 10.22 25.55
N SER A 89 -2.03 11.30 26.33
CA SER A 89 -1.12 12.45 26.29
C SER A 89 0.35 12.12 26.64
N THR A 90 0.58 11.07 27.43
CA THR A 90 1.93 10.61 27.81
C THR A 90 2.53 9.63 26.81
N MET A 91 1.71 9.03 25.93
CA MET A 91 2.20 8.25 24.81
C MET A 91 2.83 9.18 23.78
N LYS A 92 4.03 8.82 23.30
CA LYS A 92 4.75 9.62 22.31
C LYS A 92 4.60 9.00 20.92
N TYR A 93 4.16 9.80 19.96
CA TYR A 93 4.23 9.44 18.55
C TYR A 93 5.65 9.72 18.04
N ASP A 94 6.32 8.68 17.53
CA ASP A 94 7.70 8.81 17.02
C ASP A 94 7.70 9.20 15.54
N SER A 95 8.10 10.44 15.26
CA SER A 95 8.25 11.00 13.90
C SER A 95 9.71 10.99 13.40
N SER A 96 10.64 10.33 14.11
CA SER A 96 12.06 10.30 13.74
C SER A 96 12.30 9.71 12.35
N ARG A 97 11.56 8.67 11.96
CA ARG A 97 11.63 8.08 10.61
C ARG A 97 11.13 9.03 9.53
N ASP A 98 10.01 9.69 9.78
CA ASP A 98 9.41 10.62 8.82
C ASP A 98 10.39 11.74 8.47
N LYS A 99 11.10 12.25 9.49
CA LYS A 99 12.20 13.21 9.33
C LYS A 99 13.37 12.64 8.53
N GLN A 100 13.80 11.40 8.82
CA GLN A 100 14.89 10.74 8.09
C GLN A 100 14.57 10.52 6.61
N CYS A 101 13.31 10.22 6.28
CA CYS A 101 12.87 9.98 4.91
C CYS A 101 12.29 11.23 4.20
N ASN A 102 12.31 12.41 4.85
CA ASN A 102 11.74 13.65 4.33
C ASN A 102 10.27 13.49 3.84
N ILE A 103 9.48 12.79 4.67
CA ILE A 103 8.04 12.61 4.51
C ILE A 103 7.39 13.41 5.65
N GLN A 104 6.38 14.22 5.33
CA GLN A 104 5.61 14.95 6.34
C GLN A 104 4.31 14.20 6.58
N VAL A 105 4.17 13.61 7.76
CA VAL A 105 2.94 13.00 8.24
C VAL A 105 2.31 13.95 9.27
N ALA A 106 0.98 14.10 9.23
CA ALA A 106 0.26 14.91 10.21
C ALA A 106 0.45 14.34 11.62
N SER A 107 0.51 15.21 12.62
CA SER A 107 0.52 14.77 14.02
C SER A 107 -0.81 14.05 14.32
N PRO A 108 -0.87 13.16 15.34
CA PRO A 108 -2.13 12.50 15.71
C PRO A 108 -3.28 13.49 15.94
N GLN A 109 -2.99 14.68 16.51
CA GLN A 109 -3.97 15.73 16.81
C GLN A 109 -4.49 16.45 15.55
N ASP A 110 -3.64 16.59 14.53
CA ASP A 110 -3.99 17.21 13.24
C ASP A 110 -4.53 16.19 12.21
N SER A 111 -4.70 14.94 12.62
CA SER A 111 -5.19 13.87 11.76
C SER A 111 -6.72 13.80 11.74
N GLY A 112 -7.28 13.05 10.78
CA GLY A 112 -8.73 12.78 10.72
C GLY A 112 -9.30 12.02 11.93
N TYR A 113 -8.44 11.54 12.85
CA TYR A 113 -8.82 10.83 14.06
C TYR A 113 -8.96 11.74 15.30
N ASN A 114 -8.92 13.07 15.13
CA ASN A 114 -9.00 14.02 16.25
C ASN A 114 -10.27 13.84 17.11
N ALA A 115 -11.42 13.55 16.51
CA ALA A 115 -12.66 13.28 17.25
C ALA A 115 -12.49 12.11 18.24
N VAL A 116 -11.92 11.00 17.77
CA VAL A 116 -11.65 9.81 18.59
C VAL A 116 -10.63 10.10 19.69
N LEU A 117 -9.60 10.90 19.39
CA LEU A 117 -8.61 11.31 20.39
C LEU A 117 -9.24 12.16 21.49
N THR A 118 -10.19 13.03 21.14
CA THR A 118 -10.90 13.88 22.09
C THR A 118 -11.78 13.06 23.03
N ASP A 119 -12.44 12.01 22.53
CA ASP A 119 -13.23 11.09 23.37
C ASP A 119 -12.39 10.35 24.43
N PHE A 120 -11.10 10.13 24.14
CA PHE A 120 -10.16 9.50 25.07
C PHE A 120 -9.44 10.48 26.01
N GLN A 121 -9.59 11.78 25.82
CA GLN A 121 -8.97 12.78 26.71
C GLN A 121 -9.54 12.66 28.13
N GLY A 122 -8.64 12.56 29.11
CA GLY A 122 -9.01 12.41 30.53
C GLY A 122 -9.31 10.97 30.97
N LYS A 123 -9.21 9.98 30.08
CA LYS A 123 -9.19 8.56 30.46
C LYS A 123 -7.74 8.11 30.69
N THR A 124 -7.56 7.26 31.69
CA THR A 124 -6.26 6.70 32.09
C THR A 124 -6.33 5.17 32.01
N ALA A 125 -5.36 4.52 31.38
CA ALA A 125 -5.27 3.07 31.34
C ALA A 125 -4.06 2.60 32.17
N ASN A 126 -4.25 1.61 33.05
CA ASN A 126 -3.16 1.12 33.90
C ASN A 126 -2.54 -0.13 33.27
N VAL A 127 -1.22 -0.12 33.10
CA VAL A 127 -0.48 -1.20 32.43
C VAL A 127 0.36 -1.98 33.45
N PRO A 128 0.41 -3.32 33.37
CA PRO A 128 1.33 -4.13 34.18
C PRO A 128 2.79 -3.88 33.83
N VAL A 129 3.68 -4.06 34.82
CA VAL A 129 5.11 -3.74 34.72
C VAL A 129 5.79 -4.52 33.59
N TRP A 130 5.55 -5.82 33.53
CA TRP A 130 6.14 -6.71 32.54
C TRP A 130 5.79 -6.29 31.12
N TRP A 131 4.50 -6.09 30.85
CA TRP A 131 4.03 -5.74 29.51
C TRP A 131 4.44 -4.33 29.08
N TYR A 132 4.56 -3.41 30.03
CA TYR A 132 5.12 -2.09 29.76
C TYR A 132 6.58 -2.18 29.27
N LEU A 133 7.40 -2.99 29.93
CA LEU A 133 8.79 -3.24 29.56
C LEU A 133 8.88 -3.95 28.20
N VAL A 134 8.12 -5.04 28.02
CA VAL A 134 8.07 -5.81 26.77
C VAL A 134 7.68 -4.91 25.60
N HIS A 135 6.66 -4.06 25.77
CA HIS A 135 6.23 -3.14 24.73
C HIS A 135 7.33 -2.13 24.40
N ARG A 136 7.99 -1.51 25.40
CA ARG A 136 9.10 -0.58 25.14
C ARG A 136 10.27 -1.24 24.42
N LEU A 137 10.67 -2.44 24.84
CA LEU A 137 11.75 -3.19 24.18
C LEU A 137 11.38 -3.57 22.75
N SER A 138 10.17 -4.10 22.54
CA SER A 138 9.66 -4.47 21.22
C SER A 138 9.63 -3.27 20.26
N LYS A 139 9.17 -2.11 20.72
CA LYS A 139 9.18 -0.87 19.92
C LYS A 139 10.61 -0.38 19.64
N GLY A 140 11.52 -0.45 20.61
CA GLY A 140 12.93 -0.12 20.39
C GLY A 140 13.59 -1.01 19.32
N VAL A 141 13.37 -2.32 19.38
CA VAL A 141 13.91 -3.28 18.41
C VAL A 141 13.30 -3.08 17.03
N THR A 142 11.98 -2.95 16.93
CA THR A 142 11.30 -2.72 15.65
C THR A 142 11.73 -1.39 15.03
N GLN A 143 11.91 -0.33 15.82
CA GLN A 143 12.41 0.94 15.31
C GLN A 143 13.84 0.82 14.78
N ALA A 144 14.73 0.12 15.49
CA ALA A 144 16.08 -0.16 15.02
C ALA A 144 16.09 -1.01 13.73
N MET A 145 15.19 -2.00 13.62
CA MET A 145 15.04 -2.80 12.41
C MET A 145 14.52 -1.97 11.23
N ILE A 146 13.52 -1.12 11.44
CA ILE A 146 13.06 -0.22 10.37
C ILE A 146 14.20 0.73 10.00
N ALA A 147 15.09 1.12 10.94
CA ALA A 147 16.22 2.05 10.72
C ALA A 147 17.28 1.51 9.78
N SER A 148 17.42 0.19 9.70
CA SER A 148 18.31 -0.44 8.71
C SER A 148 17.71 -0.48 7.31
N ILE A 149 16.39 -0.31 7.16
CA ILE A 149 15.74 -0.24 5.85
C ILE A 149 16.02 1.14 5.24
N PRO A 150 16.69 1.23 4.08
CA PRO A 150 16.90 2.50 3.41
C PRO A 150 15.54 3.10 3.03
N CYS A 151 15.40 4.42 3.17
CA CYS A 151 14.21 5.13 2.72
C CYS A 151 14.00 4.84 1.23
N GLY A 152 13.02 3.99 0.91
CA GLY A 152 12.68 3.67 -0.46
C GLY A 152 12.31 4.95 -1.20
N GLY A 153 12.93 5.20 -2.35
CA GLY A 153 12.65 6.42 -3.12
C GLY A 153 11.16 6.57 -3.40
N LYS A 154 10.67 7.82 -3.36
CA LYS A 154 9.29 8.23 -3.68
C LYS A 154 8.80 7.70 -5.05
N ILE A 155 9.70 7.20 -5.90
CA ILE A 155 9.45 6.54 -7.19
C ILE A 155 8.35 5.47 -7.09
N ARG A 156 8.27 4.71 -5.99
CA ARG A 156 7.28 3.63 -5.86
C ARG A 156 5.88 4.14 -5.56
N GLN A 157 5.75 5.12 -4.65
CA GLN A 157 4.49 5.81 -4.38
C GLN A 157 4.04 6.66 -5.57
N MET A 158 4.98 7.34 -6.24
CA MET A 158 4.69 8.03 -7.50
C MET A 158 4.22 7.06 -8.57
N ARG A 159 4.82 5.87 -8.70
CA ARG A 159 4.32 4.86 -9.65
C ARG A 159 2.89 4.48 -9.34
N PHE A 160 2.52 4.36 -8.06
CA PHE A 160 1.14 4.09 -7.65
C PHE A 160 0.19 5.25 -7.96
N GLU A 161 0.54 6.49 -7.59
CA GLU A 161 -0.28 7.68 -7.87
C GLU A 161 -0.42 7.92 -9.38
N VAL A 162 0.67 7.77 -10.13
CA VAL A 162 0.68 7.78 -11.59
C VAL A 162 -0.25 6.68 -12.08
N GLN A 163 -0.12 5.43 -11.61
CA GLN A 163 -0.99 4.28 -11.99
C GLN A 163 -2.49 4.45 -11.72
N HIS A 164 -2.89 5.42 -10.89
CA HIS A 164 -4.29 5.71 -10.58
C HIS A 164 -4.78 7.03 -11.19
N SER A 165 -3.96 7.73 -11.98
CA SER A 165 -4.34 9.03 -12.55
C SER A 165 -5.19 8.90 -13.83
N GLN A 166 -6.50 8.82 -13.68
CA GLN A 166 -7.40 8.62 -14.81
C GLN A 166 -7.67 9.92 -15.59
N ILE A 167 -7.92 9.78 -16.89
CA ILE A 167 -8.39 10.90 -17.72
C ILE A 167 -9.88 11.09 -17.43
N LYS A 168 -10.22 12.18 -16.74
CA LYS A 168 -11.61 12.46 -16.29
C LYS A 168 -12.56 12.85 -17.43
N ASP A 169 -12.03 13.45 -18.50
CA ASP A 169 -12.85 13.96 -19.60
C ASP A 169 -13.15 12.84 -20.62
N PRO A 170 -14.42 12.40 -20.74
CA PRO A 170 -14.80 11.35 -21.69
C PRO A 170 -14.67 11.77 -23.15
N ILE A 171 -14.70 13.08 -23.45
CA ILE A 171 -14.52 13.60 -24.81
C ILE A 171 -13.06 13.41 -25.23
N LEU A 172 -12.12 13.68 -24.31
CA LEU A 172 -10.69 13.51 -24.55
C LEU A 172 -10.32 12.02 -24.73
N THR A 173 -10.91 11.11 -23.96
CA THR A 173 -10.65 9.67 -24.12
C THR A 173 -11.15 9.16 -25.47
N GLN A 174 -12.33 9.59 -25.91
CA GLN A 174 -12.86 9.26 -27.24
C GLN A 174 -11.98 9.84 -28.36
N GLU A 175 -11.51 11.07 -28.20
CA GLU A 175 -10.61 11.71 -29.19
C GLU A 175 -9.27 10.98 -29.31
N LEU A 176 -8.73 10.47 -28.19
CA LEU A 176 -7.54 9.62 -28.19
C LEU A 176 -7.77 8.28 -28.91
N GLN A 177 -8.93 7.66 -28.71
CA GLN A 177 -9.29 6.44 -29.43
C GLN A 177 -9.39 6.68 -30.94
N ASP A 178 -10.05 7.76 -31.35
CA ASP A 178 -10.13 8.15 -32.75
C ASP A 178 -8.74 8.42 -33.35
N PHE A 179 -7.83 9.04 -32.60
CA PHE A 179 -6.46 9.27 -33.01
C PHE A 179 -5.73 7.95 -33.22
N ALA A 180 -5.85 7.03 -32.26
CA ALA A 180 -5.21 5.73 -32.36
C ALA A 180 -5.74 4.93 -33.55
N ASN A 181 -7.05 4.99 -33.81
CA ASN A 181 -7.67 4.31 -34.95
C ASN A 181 -7.31 4.94 -36.29
N SER A 182 -7.25 6.26 -36.40
CA SER A 182 -6.98 6.96 -37.67
C SER A 182 -5.49 7.00 -38.02
N CYS A 183 -4.64 7.20 -37.02
CA CYS A 183 -3.22 7.51 -37.19
C CYS A 183 -2.34 6.32 -36.82
N TYR A 184 -2.39 5.89 -35.55
CA TYR A 184 -1.47 4.91 -35.01
C TYR A 184 -1.65 3.52 -35.64
N SER A 185 -2.89 3.05 -35.80
CA SER A 185 -3.20 1.74 -36.40
C SER A 185 -2.60 1.59 -37.80
N ARG A 186 -2.74 2.64 -38.64
CA ARG A 186 -2.29 2.66 -40.03
C ARG A 186 -0.78 2.79 -40.13
N ALA A 187 -0.19 3.64 -39.31
CA ALA A 187 1.27 3.77 -39.21
C ALA A 187 1.93 2.48 -38.74
N TYR A 188 1.36 1.85 -37.71
CA TYR A 188 1.85 0.59 -37.17
C TYR A 188 1.68 -0.57 -38.17
N TYR A 189 0.54 -0.63 -38.87
CA TYR A 189 0.33 -1.62 -39.93
C TYR A 189 1.35 -1.47 -41.06
N LYS A 190 1.59 -0.24 -41.54
CA LYS A 190 2.61 0.05 -42.57
C LYS A 190 4.00 -0.36 -42.10
N LEU A 191 4.36 -0.07 -40.84
CA LEU A 191 5.66 -0.45 -40.28
C LEU A 191 5.83 -1.98 -40.28
N LYS A 192 4.79 -2.71 -39.88
CA LYS A 192 4.78 -4.18 -39.82
C LYS A 192 4.79 -4.82 -41.20
N SER A 193 4.12 -4.23 -42.19
CA SER A 193 4.09 -4.77 -43.56
C SER A 193 5.38 -4.47 -44.33
N THR A 194 6.08 -3.39 -44.00
CA THR A 194 7.30 -2.96 -44.70
C THR A 194 8.56 -3.64 -44.16
N ASN A 195 8.60 -3.98 -42.87
CA ASN A 195 9.80 -4.54 -42.22
C ASN A 195 9.59 -6.00 -41.81
N GLN A 196 10.56 -6.85 -42.15
CA GLN A 196 10.56 -8.26 -41.77
C GLN A 196 11.00 -8.49 -40.31
N SER A 197 11.86 -7.62 -39.77
CA SER A 197 12.26 -7.59 -38.36
C SER A 197 12.54 -6.16 -37.90
N LEU A 198 12.33 -5.88 -36.61
CA LEU A 198 12.54 -4.58 -35.99
C LEU A 198 13.63 -4.70 -34.91
N SER A 199 14.46 -3.68 -34.77
CA SER A 199 15.40 -3.57 -33.64
C SER A 199 14.65 -3.30 -32.34
N ASP A 200 15.17 -3.79 -31.21
CA ASP A 200 14.61 -3.55 -29.87
C ASP A 200 14.39 -2.05 -29.56
N LYS A 201 15.28 -1.18 -30.05
CA LYS A 201 15.12 0.28 -29.92
C LYS A 201 13.88 0.79 -30.65
N THR A 202 13.65 0.30 -31.87
CA THR A 202 12.48 0.67 -32.66
C THR A 202 11.22 0.13 -32.00
N ILE A 203 11.20 -1.14 -31.56
CA ILE A 203 10.07 -1.77 -30.87
C ILE A 203 9.62 -0.95 -29.65
N ASN A 204 10.57 -0.54 -28.79
CA ASN A 204 10.27 0.27 -27.60
C ASN A 204 9.80 1.70 -27.92
N SER A 205 10.20 2.24 -29.08
CA SER A 205 9.77 3.56 -29.53
C SER A 205 8.37 3.54 -30.15
N VAL A 206 7.99 2.48 -30.87
CA VAL A 206 6.74 2.40 -31.64
C VAL A 206 5.56 1.81 -30.85
N GLY A 207 5.78 1.29 -29.64
CA GLY A 207 4.76 0.63 -28.82
C GLY A 207 3.67 1.53 -28.23
N TRP A 208 3.58 2.80 -28.61
CA TRP A 208 2.59 3.76 -28.10
C TRP A 208 2.26 4.84 -29.12
N ILE A 209 1.09 5.49 -28.98
CA ILE A 209 0.53 6.36 -30.03
C ILE A 209 1.32 7.66 -30.26
N GLY A 210 2.06 8.15 -29.25
CA GLY A 210 2.88 9.35 -29.35
C GLY A 210 4.32 9.11 -29.75
N SER A 211 4.62 7.95 -30.34
CA SER A 211 5.97 7.55 -30.76
C SER A 211 6.73 8.64 -31.51
N ASP A 212 7.94 8.95 -31.03
CA ASP A 212 8.87 9.84 -31.73
C ASP A 212 9.26 9.32 -33.11
N TYR A 213 9.26 8.00 -33.32
CA TYR A 213 9.54 7.39 -34.61
C TYR A 213 8.45 7.77 -35.63
N PHE A 214 7.16 7.60 -35.28
CA PHE A 214 6.07 7.95 -36.18
C PHE A 214 5.92 9.46 -36.42
N LEU A 215 6.30 10.29 -35.44
CA LEU A 215 6.26 11.75 -35.55
C LEU A 215 7.36 12.33 -36.45
N ASN A 216 8.55 11.72 -36.44
CA ASN A 216 9.74 12.26 -37.11
C ASN A 216 10.08 11.55 -38.44
N THR A 217 9.60 10.32 -38.66
CA THR A 217 9.84 9.61 -39.92
C THR A 217 8.80 10.00 -40.98
N ALA A 218 9.28 10.38 -42.16
CA ALA A 218 8.42 10.73 -43.30
C ALA A 218 7.61 9.51 -43.80
N GLY A 219 6.38 9.75 -44.24
CA GLY A 219 5.47 8.71 -44.70
C GLY A 219 4.61 8.05 -43.62
N TYR A 220 4.61 8.58 -42.39
CA TYR A 220 3.77 8.13 -41.27
C TYR A 220 2.83 9.26 -40.82
N TYR A 221 3.07 9.91 -39.68
CA TYR A 221 2.15 10.92 -39.13
C TYR A 221 2.15 12.26 -39.87
N ASP A 222 3.13 12.48 -40.72
CA ASP A 222 3.17 13.59 -41.68
C ASP A 222 2.16 13.41 -42.82
N THR A 223 1.90 12.17 -43.22
CA THR A 223 1.08 11.82 -44.39
C THR A 223 -0.37 11.51 -44.03
N TYR A 224 -0.58 10.84 -42.90
CA TYR A 224 -1.93 10.48 -42.46
C TYR A 224 -2.64 11.67 -41.82
N THR A 225 -3.94 11.78 -42.08
CA THR A 225 -4.84 12.81 -41.54
C THR A 225 -5.92 12.16 -40.68
N SER A 226 -6.61 12.96 -39.87
CA SER A 226 -7.80 12.49 -39.17
C SER A 226 -8.85 12.00 -40.17
N GLN A 227 -9.64 10.98 -39.81
CA GLN A 227 -10.76 10.52 -40.65
C GLN A 227 -12.06 11.27 -40.34
N LYS A 228 -12.13 11.92 -39.17
CA LYS A 228 -13.26 12.72 -38.71
C LYS A 228 -12.87 14.20 -38.69
N PRO A 229 -13.83 15.11 -38.97
CA PRO A 229 -13.58 16.54 -38.90
C PRO A 229 -13.34 16.96 -37.44
N ARG A 230 -12.38 17.86 -37.23
CA ARG A 230 -12.01 18.38 -35.91
C ARG A 230 -12.22 19.88 -35.85
N GLN A 231 -13.10 20.31 -34.94
CA GLN A 231 -13.48 21.72 -34.72
C GLN A 231 -12.27 22.65 -34.48
N ALA A 232 -11.21 22.16 -33.83
CA ALA A 232 -10.04 22.98 -33.48
C ALA A 232 -9.16 23.38 -34.68
N TRP A 233 -9.32 22.72 -35.83
CA TRP A 233 -8.60 23.02 -37.07
C TRP A 233 -9.58 23.46 -38.16
N PRO A 234 -9.28 24.54 -38.91
CA PRO A 234 -10.09 24.92 -40.05
C PRO A 234 -9.91 23.94 -41.22
N TYR A 235 -10.94 23.82 -42.04
CA TYR A 235 -10.89 23.06 -43.29
C TYR A 235 -9.89 23.71 -44.26
N ASN A 236 -8.98 22.90 -44.81
CA ASN A 236 -7.98 23.37 -45.77
C ASN A 236 -8.22 22.70 -47.13
N ALA A 237 -8.57 23.48 -48.16
CA ALA A 237 -8.92 22.95 -49.47
C ALA A 237 -7.79 22.17 -50.17
N THR A 238 -6.52 22.42 -49.85
CA THR A 238 -5.38 21.70 -50.43
C THR A 238 -5.10 20.38 -49.72
N ARG A 239 -5.21 20.36 -48.38
CA ARG A 239 -4.97 19.16 -47.57
C ARG A 239 -6.19 18.23 -47.52
N ASP A 240 -7.38 18.82 -47.44
CA ASP A 240 -8.64 18.14 -47.15
C ASP A 240 -9.48 17.89 -48.42
N ALA A 241 -8.88 18.05 -49.60
CA ALA A 241 -9.54 17.97 -50.92
C ALA A 241 -10.33 16.66 -51.16
N GLY A 242 -9.99 15.58 -50.45
CA GLY A 242 -10.67 14.28 -50.53
C GLY A 242 -11.71 14.02 -49.43
N TYR A 243 -11.95 14.96 -48.52
CA TYR A 243 -12.86 14.79 -47.39
C TYR A 243 -14.09 15.71 -47.49
N ALA A 244 -15.22 15.23 -46.99
CA ALA A 244 -16.47 15.99 -46.99
C ALA A 244 -16.38 17.23 -46.09
N ASN A 245 -16.63 18.42 -46.65
CA ASN A 245 -16.73 19.65 -45.86
C ASN A 245 -18.12 19.73 -45.20
N THR A 246 -18.20 19.26 -43.96
CA THR A 246 -19.45 19.24 -43.15
C THR A 246 -19.63 20.49 -42.29
N GLY A 247 -18.75 21.49 -42.40
CA GLY A 247 -18.74 22.66 -41.51
C GLY A 247 -18.28 22.36 -40.07
N GLY A 248 -17.97 21.10 -39.74
CA GLY A 248 -17.54 20.64 -38.41
C GLY A 248 -16.03 20.81 -38.12
N GLY A 249 -15.29 21.49 -38.99
CA GLY A 249 -13.85 21.67 -38.94
C GLY A 249 -13.09 20.92 -40.05
N GLY A 250 -11.77 20.91 -39.95
CA GLY A 250 -10.85 20.32 -40.92
C GLY A 250 -10.25 18.99 -40.49
N TYR A 251 -9.39 18.44 -41.34
CA TYR A 251 -8.76 17.13 -41.15
C TYR A 251 -7.24 17.26 -40.93
N PRO A 252 -6.78 17.66 -39.72
CA PRO A 252 -5.35 17.86 -39.45
C PRO A 252 -4.52 16.61 -39.74
N THR A 253 -3.25 16.80 -40.07
CA THR A 253 -2.30 15.68 -40.12
C THR A 253 -2.12 15.10 -38.72
N CYS A 254 -1.81 13.81 -38.62
CA CYS A 254 -1.61 13.14 -37.35
C CYS A 254 -0.52 13.81 -36.51
N ARG A 255 0.53 14.33 -37.15
CA ARG A 255 1.56 15.13 -36.50
C ARG A 255 0.99 16.42 -35.91
N GLN A 256 0.23 17.19 -36.69
CA GLN A 256 -0.42 18.41 -36.21
C GLN A 256 -1.41 18.12 -35.07
N TRP A 257 -2.22 17.06 -35.21
CA TRP A 257 -3.21 16.69 -34.20
C TRP A 257 -2.56 16.28 -32.87
N TRP A 258 -1.39 15.63 -32.92
CA TRP A 258 -0.66 15.22 -31.71
C TRP A 258 0.15 16.36 -31.07
N SER A 259 0.95 17.08 -31.86
CA SER A 259 2.03 17.94 -31.36
C SER A 259 1.76 19.45 -31.38
N ASP A 260 0.64 19.90 -31.92
CA ASP A 260 0.34 21.34 -32.00
C ASP A 260 0.14 21.96 -30.61
N GLY A 261 0.74 23.13 -30.36
CA GLY A 261 0.76 23.75 -29.04
C GLY A 261 -0.62 24.25 -28.62
N LYS A 262 -1.03 23.98 -27.37
CA LYS A 262 -2.34 24.34 -26.77
C LYS A 262 -3.58 23.67 -27.37
N LYS A 263 -3.54 23.21 -28.62
CA LYS A 263 -4.67 22.52 -29.31
C LYS A 263 -4.47 21.02 -29.46
N GLY A 264 -3.21 20.57 -29.49
CA GLY A 264 -2.83 19.19 -29.71
C GLY A 264 -3.20 18.28 -28.54
N LEU A 265 -3.31 16.99 -28.85
CA LEU A 265 -3.63 15.94 -27.89
C LEU A 265 -2.56 15.83 -26.80
N LYS A 266 -1.27 16.00 -27.13
CA LYS A 266 -0.17 15.92 -26.15
C LYS A 266 -0.40 16.84 -24.95
N ASP A 267 -0.65 18.12 -25.20
CA ASP A 267 -0.80 19.13 -24.16
C ASP A 267 -2.08 18.93 -23.35
N ARG A 268 -3.19 18.57 -24.01
CA ARG A 268 -4.47 18.31 -23.34
C ARG A 268 -4.42 17.08 -22.44
N VAL A 269 -3.71 16.03 -22.86
CA VAL A 269 -3.48 14.84 -22.03
C VAL A 269 -2.56 15.17 -20.86
N LEU A 270 -1.47 15.90 -21.07
CA LEU A 270 -0.60 16.33 -19.97
C LEU A 270 -1.31 17.24 -18.97
N ALA A 271 -2.28 18.04 -19.41
CA ALA A 271 -3.11 18.87 -18.54
C ALA A 271 -4.06 18.06 -17.64
N SER A 272 -4.35 16.79 -17.98
CA SER A 272 -5.19 15.91 -17.15
C SER A 272 -4.48 15.40 -15.89
N LEU A 273 -3.15 15.56 -15.78
CA LEU A 273 -2.39 15.12 -14.61
C LEU A 273 -2.68 16.00 -13.38
N PRO A 274 -2.83 15.39 -12.19
CA PRO A 274 -2.87 16.15 -10.94
C PRO A 274 -1.61 17.00 -10.77
N SER A 275 -1.78 18.26 -10.33
CA SER A 275 -0.69 19.22 -10.11
C SER A 275 0.37 18.70 -9.14
N ARG A 276 -0.02 17.86 -8.17
CA ARG A 276 0.86 17.17 -7.22
C ARG A 276 1.85 16.24 -7.95
N VAL A 277 1.32 15.32 -8.76
CA VAL A 277 2.10 14.34 -9.53
C VAL A 277 3.02 15.05 -10.52
N LYS A 278 2.50 16.08 -11.22
CA LYS A 278 3.30 16.89 -12.15
C LYS A 278 4.52 17.53 -11.46
N ARG A 279 4.33 18.14 -10.29
CA ARG A 279 5.41 18.77 -9.52
C ARG A 279 6.45 17.75 -9.05
N GLU A 280 6.00 16.59 -8.60
CA GLU A 280 6.91 15.53 -8.15
C GLU A 280 7.73 14.92 -9.30
N MET A 281 7.12 14.69 -10.46
CA MET A 281 7.83 14.20 -11.65
C MET A 281 8.87 15.22 -12.15
N GLN A 282 8.54 16.51 -12.10
CA GLN A 282 9.48 17.59 -12.47
C GLN A 282 10.68 17.68 -11.50
N GLN A 283 10.45 17.49 -10.20
CA GLN A 283 11.51 17.54 -9.19
C GLN A 283 12.52 16.39 -9.30
N GLN A 284 12.14 15.26 -9.88
CA GLN A 284 13.06 14.12 -10.08
C GLN A 284 14.03 14.29 -11.25
N ASN A 285 13.99 15.43 -11.96
CA ASN A 285 14.93 15.80 -13.03
C ASN A 285 15.14 14.68 -14.07
N MET A 286 14.11 13.87 -14.32
CA MET A 286 14.15 12.88 -15.39
C MET A 286 13.94 13.64 -16.70
N ALA A 287 14.98 13.71 -17.55
CA ALA A 287 14.96 14.41 -18.83
C ALA A 287 13.80 13.99 -19.77
N SER A 288 13.10 12.89 -19.46
CA SER A 288 11.98 12.30 -20.21
C SER A 288 10.68 12.19 -19.41
N TRP A 289 10.49 12.96 -18.34
CA TRP A 289 9.30 12.83 -17.47
C TRP A 289 7.97 13.01 -18.23
N GLU A 290 7.93 13.89 -19.24
CA GLU A 290 6.74 14.11 -20.08
C GLU A 290 6.35 12.85 -20.85
N GLU A 291 7.32 12.20 -21.48
CA GLU A 291 7.10 10.99 -22.27
C GLU A 291 6.66 9.83 -21.37
N LEU A 292 7.27 9.70 -20.20
CA LEU A 292 6.92 8.66 -19.23
C LEU A 292 5.47 8.82 -18.74
N ALA A 293 5.07 10.06 -18.44
CA ALA A 293 3.70 10.38 -18.03
C ALA A 293 2.70 10.16 -19.16
N LEU A 294 3.03 10.60 -20.38
CA LEU A 294 2.20 10.42 -21.58
C LEU A 294 2.00 8.94 -21.94
N ARG A 295 3.07 8.15 -21.96
CA ARG A 295 3.01 6.70 -22.22
C ARG A 295 2.08 6.00 -21.23
N TRP A 296 2.09 6.43 -19.97
CA TRP A 296 1.22 5.87 -18.96
C TRP A 296 -0.25 6.30 -19.14
N LEU A 297 -0.51 7.60 -19.32
CA LEU A 297 -1.87 8.15 -19.47
C LEU A 297 -2.62 7.56 -20.67
N VAL A 298 -1.88 7.37 -21.75
CA VAL A 298 -2.37 6.94 -23.05
C VAL A 298 -2.24 5.42 -23.23
N SER A 299 -1.83 4.72 -22.18
CA SER A 299 -1.83 3.26 -22.20
C SER A 299 -3.26 2.73 -22.38
N PRO A 300 -3.48 1.68 -23.19
CA PRO A 300 -4.80 1.08 -23.37
C PRO A 300 -5.45 0.68 -22.04
N ARG A 301 -4.64 0.26 -21.06
CA ARG A 301 -5.07 -0.07 -19.71
C ARG A 301 -5.60 1.14 -18.95
N ASN A 302 -4.98 2.30 -19.04
CA ASN A 302 -5.50 3.50 -18.37
C ASN A 302 -6.76 4.02 -19.07
N LEU A 303 -6.79 3.94 -20.41
CA LEU A 303 -7.96 4.33 -21.20
C LEU A 303 -9.17 3.44 -20.96
N SER A 304 -8.98 2.13 -20.74
CA SER A 304 -10.08 1.21 -20.41
C SER A 304 -10.60 1.40 -18.99
N LEU A 305 -9.74 1.83 -18.06
CA LEU A 305 -10.15 2.24 -16.71
C LEU A 305 -10.84 3.61 -16.71
N SER A 306 -10.47 4.51 -17.63
CA SER A 306 -11.01 5.88 -17.72
C SER A 306 -12.28 5.97 -18.57
N GLY A 307 -12.53 5.01 -19.47
CA GLY A 307 -13.71 4.97 -20.34
C GLY A 307 -14.23 3.55 -20.51
N GLY A 308 -15.50 3.33 -20.18
CA GLY A 308 -16.15 2.01 -20.16
C GLY A 308 -16.49 1.42 -21.54
N GLY A 309 -15.58 1.49 -22.52
CA GLY A 309 -15.81 1.02 -23.89
C GLY A 309 -14.57 0.41 -24.57
N GLU A 310 -14.74 -0.08 -25.81
CA GLU A 310 -13.68 -0.72 -26.59
C GLU A 310 -12.52 0.25 -26.86
N THR A 311 -11.40 0.03 -26.17
CA THR A 311 -10.14 0.75 -26.42
C THR A 311 -9.43 0.21 -27.66
N TYR A 312 -8.64 1.04 -28.35
CA TYR A 312 -7.81 0.56 -29.45
C TYR A 312 -6.83 -0.52 -28.95
N THR A 313 -6.94 -1.71 -29.53
CA THR A 313 -6.06 -2.84 -29.21
C THR A 313 -5.14 -3.08 -30.40
N ILE A 314 -3.91 -2.59 -30.31
CA ILE A 314 -2.89 -2.86 -31.33
C ILE A 314 -1.78 -3.62 -30.66
N GLY A 315 -1.85 -4.95 -30.81
CA GLY A 315 -0.76 -5.94 -30.87
C GLY A 315 0.58 -5.67 -30.18
N SER A 316 0.59 -5.01 -29.03
CA SER A 316 1.70 -4.98 -28.08
C SER A 316 1.27 -5.77 -26.86
N SER A 317 2.16 -6.59 -26.34
CA SER A 317 2.00 -7.57 -25.25
C SER A 317 1.52 -7.01 -23.90
N ASP A 318 1.06 -5.76 -23.85
CA ASP A 318 0.54 -5.09 -22.66
C ASP A 318 -0.93 -5.42 -22.36
N ASN A 319 -1.62 -6.12 -23.26
CA ASN A 319 -3.00 -6.59 -23.05
C ASN A 319 -3.07 -7.94 -22.33
N ALA A 320 -2.36 -8.00 -21.20
CA ALA A 320 -2.40 -9.09 -20.24
C ALA A 320 -3.68 -9.04 -19.38
N SER A 321 -4.87 -8.89 -19.97
CA SER A 321 -6.14 -9.16 -19.29
C SER A 321 -6.57 -10.59 -19.61
N GLY A 322 -6.34 -11.50 -18.67
CA GLY A 322 -6.56 -12.94 -18.82
C GLY A 322 -5.31 -13.75 -18.49
N LEU A 323 -5.50 -15.02 -18.12
CA LEU A 323 -4.49 -15.99 -17.65
C LEU A 323 -3.14 -15.92 -18.40
N LEU A 324 -3.17 -15.68 -19.72
CA LEU A 324 -2.02 -15.61 -20.61
C LEU A 324 -1.08 -14.41 -20.31
N GLY A 325 -1.63 -13.32 -19.78
CA GLY A 325 -0.90 -12.11 -19.41
C GLY A 325 -0.01 -12.24 -18.19
N ASN A 326 -0.42 -13.08 -17.23
CA ASN A 326 0.43 -13.50 -16.12
C ASN A 326 1.54 -14.45 -16.61
N VAL A 327 1.26 -15.26 -17.63
CA VAL A 327 2.23 -16.23 -18.17
C VAL A 327 3.36 -15.52 -18.93
N THR A 328 3.11 -14.48 -19.73
CA THR A 328 4.19 -13.80 -20.46
C THR A 328 5.19 -13.08 -19.53
N ARG A 329 4.73 -12.61 -18.35
CA ARG A 329 5.61 -12.08 -17.30
C ARG A 329 6.38 -13.17 -16.54
N LEU A 330 5.89 -14.40 -16.56
CA LEU A 330 6.57 -15.58 -16.00
C LEU A 330 7.60 -16.14 -16.98
N THR A 331 7.34 -16.14 -18.29
CA THR A 331 8.26 -16.71 -19.29
C THR A 331 9.52 -15.86 -19.51
N SER A 332 9.48 -14.54 -19.29
CA SER A 332 10.68 -13.69 -19.34
C SER A 332 11.48 -13.66 -18.03
N SER A 333 11.12 -14.50 -17.04
CA SER A 333 11.73 -14.49 -15.69
C SER A 333 12.64 -15.69 -15.39
N ILE A 334 13.02 -16.47 -16.41
CA ILE A 334 14.05 -17.51 -16.28
C ILE A 334 15.42 -16.81 -16.17
N GLY A 335 15.71 -16.23 -14.99
CA GLY A 335 16.98 -15.57 -14.69
C GLY A 335 16.94 -14.49 -13.59
N LEU A 336 15.76 -14.06 -13.14
CA LEU A 336 15.63 -13.00 -12.12
C LEU A 336 14.68 -13.42 -10.99
N GLY A 337 14.96 -14.58 -10.37
CA GLY A 337 14.38 -14.93 -9.08
C GLY A 337 14.70 -13.84 -8.05
N MET A 338 13.68 -13.40 -7.31
CA MET A 338 13.66 -12.34 -6.27
C MET A 338 13.24 -10.92 -6.70
N LYS A 339 13.50 -10.44 -7.93
CA LYS A 339 13.12 -9.05 -8.29
C LYS A 339 11.67 -8.86 -8.77
N GLN A 340 11.01 -9.92 -9.24
CA GLN A 340 9.65 -9.84 -9.80
C GLN A 340 8.55 -9.73 -8.72
N PHE A 341 8.78 -10.26 -7.52
CA PHE A 341 7.80 -10.24 -6.42
C PHE A 341 7.52 -8.82 -5.90
N GLU A 342 8.49 -7.92 -6.00
CA GLU A 342 8.35 -6.54 -5.53
C GLU A 342 7.61 -5.62 -6.52
N ALA A 343 7.40 -6.02 -7.78
CA ALA A 343 6.88 -5.13 -8.82
C ALA A 343 5.34 -5.23 -9.03
N THR A 344 4.64 -6.02 -8.21
CA THR A 344 3.19 -6.20 -8.34
C THR A 344 2.41 -5.18 -7.50
N PRO A 345 1.31 -4.60 -8.04
CA PRO A 345 0.49 -3.63 -7.32
C PRO A 345 -0.15 -4.19 -6.03
N GLY A 346 -0.28 -5.52 -5.90
CA GLY A 346 -0.76 -6.17 -4.69
C GLY A 346 0.16 -6.02 -3.48
N PHE A 347 1.47 -5.87 -3.68
CA PHE A 347 2.42 -5.69 -2.57
C PHE A 347 2.36 -4.27 -1.99
N ASP A 348 1.96 -3.29 -2.78
CA ASP A 348 1.81 -1.91 -2.31
C ASP A 348 0.53 -1.76 -1.47
N ALA A 349 -0.57 -2.39 -1.89
CA ALA A 349 -1.78 -2.50 -1.08
C ALA A 349 -1.51 -3.25 0.24
N LEU A 350 -0.74 -4.34 0.21
CA LEU A 350 -0.34 -5.07 1.41
C LEU A 350 0.48 -4.19 2.37
N LYS A 351 1.43 -3.42 1.85
CA LYS A 351 2.24 -2.47 2.65
C LYS A 351 1.40 -1.37 3.27
N GLN A 352 0.38 -0.89 2.56
CA GLN A 352 -0.53 0.13 3.08
C GLN A 352 -1.45 -0.42 4.17
N ALA A 353 -1.84 -1.70 4.08
CA ALA A 353 -2.66 -2.37 5.09
C ALA A 353 -1.87 -2.90 6.30
N LEU A 354 -0.56 -3.15 6.15
CA LEU A 354 0.27 -3.77 7.19
C LEU A 354 0.22 -3.05 8.55
N PRO A 355 0.34 -1.70 8.63
CA PRO A 355 0.25 -0.98 9.91
C PRO A 355 -1.14 -1.10 10.55
N ILE A 356 -2.19 -1.20 9.74
CA ILE A 356 -3.58 -1.34 10.21
C ILE A 356 -3.75 -2.71 10.86
N VAL A 357 -3.34 -3.76 10.15
CA VAL A 357 -3.41 -5.15 10.66
C VAL A 357 -2.57 -5.31 11.93
N GLN A 358 -1.35 -4.76 11.94
CA GLN A 358 -0.49 -4.81 13.11
C GLN A 358 -1.15 -4.15 14.34
N ALA A 359 -1.69 -2.94 14.19
CA ALA A 359 -2.32 -2.23 15.29
C ALA A 359 -3.55 -2.97 15.84
N LEU A 360 -4.36 -3.59 14.96
CA LEU A 360 -5.49 -4.42 15.35
C LEU A 360 -5.06 -5.68 16.11
N LEU A 361 -4.01 -6.35 15.63
CA LEU A 361 -3.46 -7.53 16.29
C LEU A 361 -2.88 -7.19 17.67
N GLU A 362 -2.13 -6.08 17.78
CA GLU A 362 -1.60 -5.61 19.07
C GLU A 362 -2.74 -5.37 20.08
N MET A 363 -3.80 -4.69 19.66
CA MET A 363 -4.99 -4.49 20.50
C MET A 363 -5.65 -5.82 20.90
N MET A 364 -5.85 -6.74 19.95
CA MET A 364 -6.47 -8.04 20.23
C MET A 364 -5.66 -8.85 21.25
N VAL A 365 -4.33 -8.89 21.07
CA VAL A 365 -3.42 -9.55 22.01
C VAL A 365 -3.55 -8.91 23.39
N ILE A 366 -3.48 -7.57 23.48
CA ILE A 366 -3.54 -6.85 24.76
C ILE A 366 -4.84 -7.17 25.51
N ILE A 367 -5.98 -7.18 24.84
CA ILE A 367 -7.28 -7.46 25.48
C ILE A 367 -7.31 -8.87 26.11
N VAL A 368 -6.68 -9.84 25.45
CA VAL A 368 -6.78 -11.26 25.81
C VAL A 368 -5.70 -11.69 26.82
N ILE A 369 -4.66 -10.87 27.07
CA ILE A 369 -3.59 -11.12 28.06
C ILE A 369 -4.12 -11.64 29.40
N PRO A 370 -5.10 -11.00 30.08
CA PRO A 370 -5.50 -11.42 31.42
C PRO A 370 -6.13 -12.81 31.41
N VAL A 371 -6.87 -13.13 30.34
CA VAL A 371 -7.51 -14.43 30.15
C VAL A 371 -6.45 -15.50 29.90
N LEU A 372 -5.48 -15.24 29.02
CA LEU A 372 -4.40 -16.19 28.73
C LEU A 372 -3.54 -16.49 29.95
N LEU A 373 -3.20 -15.47 30.75
CA LEU A 373 -2.39 -15.67 31.96
C LEU A 373 -3.13 -16.47 33.04
N VAL A 374 -4.45 -16.31 33.13
CA VAL A 374 -5.28 -17.16 34.01
C VAL A 374 -5.31 -18.60 33.48
N PHE A 375 -5.54 -18.82 32.18
CA PHE A 375 -5.57 -20.17 31.61
C PHE A 375 -4.20 -20.87 31.57
N SER A 376 -3.09 -20.12 31.54
CA SER A 376 -1.74 -20.69 31.64
C SER A 376 -1.38 -21.14 33.06
N ALA A 377 -2.29 -21.03 34.02
CA ALA A 377 -2.09 -21.36 35.43
C ALA A 377 -0.86 -20.68 36.06
N TYR A 378 -0.51 -19.50 35.55
CA TYR A 378 0.67 -18.74 35.96
C TYR A 378 1.99 -19.53 35.84
N GLU A 379 2.04 -20.49 34.92
CA GLU A 379 3.28 -21.14 34.55
C GLU A 379 4.12 -20.19 33.67
N PRO A 380 5.43 -20.05 33.98
CA PRO A 380 6.33 -19.16 33.25
C PRO A 380 6.65 -19.62 31.82
#